data_AF-A0A124E4A4-F1
#
_entry.id   AF-A0A124E4A4-F1
#
_cell.length_a   1.000
_cell.length_b   1.000
_cell.length_c   1.000
_cell.angle_alpha   90.00
_cell.angle_beta   90.00
_cell.angle_gamma   90.00
#
_symmetry.space_group_name_H-M   'P 1'
#
loop_
_entity.id
_entity.type
_entity.pdbx_description
1 polymer ?
#
loop_
_entity_poly.entity_id
_entity_poly.type
_entity_poly.pdbx_seq_one_letter_code
_entity_poly.pdbx_strand_id
1 'polypeptide(L)'
;AFGPAMMQPMNMLSGLQGLTAPATSMLSGLTLPQQVTRTAASVDPATGRAGGDIDREGRVAGGLPPGVASENKLQKDTILAARAVSAAFPEIKDIGGYRQDSLHWHPDGQAIDVMIPNPTSAEGKALGNQVLAFTLRHASQFDINHVIWQQRMYYKDGTSEAMGDRGDPTQNHMDHVHIATNGGGYPQGGEVYSLEP
;
A
#
# COMPACT_ATOMS: atom_id res chain seq x y z
N ALA A 1 -52.64 15.16 -20.06
CA ALA A 1 -53.07 14.01 -20.88
C ALA A 1 -52.09 12.86 -20.64
N PHE A 2 -52.63 11.68 -20.30
CA PHE A 2 -52.07 10.32 -20.32
C PHE A 2 -50.58 10.17 -20.67
N GLY A 3 -49.68 9.48 -19.95
CA GLY A 3 -49.75 8.41 -18.95
C GLY A 3 -48.39 7.65 -19.02
N PRO A 4 -47.97 6.90 -17.99
CA PRO A 4 -46.57 6.46 -17.82
C PRO A 4 -46.30 5.06 -18.39
N ALA A 5 -45.04 4.77 -18.73
CA ALA A 5 -44.60 3.42 -19.09
C ALA A 5 -43.79 2.79 -17.94
N MET A 6 -44.42 1.85 -17.24
CA MET A 6 -43.79 0.82 -16.40
C MET A 6 -43.97 -0.54 -17.09
N MET A 7 -42.89 -1.31 -17.27
CA MET A 7 -42.88 -2.79 -17.39
C MET A 7 -41.40 -3.23 -17.44
N GLN A 8 -40.80 -3.63 -16.30
CA GLN A 8 -40.70 -4.99 -15.74
C GLN A 8 -39.46 -5.80 -16.20
N PRO A 9 -38.94 -6.70 -15.34
CA PRO A 9 -37.55 -7.18 -15.38
C PRO A 9 -37.39 -8.49 -16.16
N MET A 10 -36.21 -8.71 -16.74
CA MET A 10 -35.83 -10.01 -17.31
C MET A 10 -34.88 -10.74 -16.35
N ASN A 11 -35.44 -11.75 -15.70
CA ASN A 11 -34.73 -12.79 -14.98
C ASN A 11 -34.51 -13.95 -15.96
N MET A 12 -33.26 -14.34 -16.25
CA MET A 12 -32.96 -15.57 -16.99
C MET A 12 -32.12 -16.48 -16.11
N LEU A 13 -32.79 -17.52 -15.60
CA LEU A 13 -32.23 -18.63 -14.84
C LEU A 13 -31.95 -19.80 -15.81
N SER A 14 -30.98 -20.62 -15.43
CA SER A 14 -30.75 -22.03 -15.83
C SER A 14 -29.89 -22.32 -17.07
N GLY A 15 -28.67 -22.74 -16.78
CA GLY A 15 -27.95 -23.80 -17.49
C GLY A 15 -27.32 -24.74 -16.46
N LEU A 16 -27.91 -25.92 -16.28
CA LEU A 16 -27.48 -27.00 -15.40
C LEU A 16 -26.67 -28.03 -16.22
N GLN A 17 -25.90 -28.88 -15.52
CA GLN A 17 -25.19 -30.10 -15.99
C GLN A 17 -23.78 -29.85 -16.54
N GLY A 18 -22.68 -30.43 -16.03
CA GLY A 18 -22.47 -31.52 -15.08
C GLY A 18 -21.48 -32.51 -15.70
N LEU A 19 -20.27 -32.65 -15.16
CA LEU A 19 -19.41 -33.82 -15.38
C LEU A 19 -18.47 -34.02 -14.18
N THR A 20 -18.80 -35.03 -13.38
CA THR A 20 -17.93 -35.67 -12.40
C THR A 20 -17.19 -36.84 -13.07
N ALA A 21 -15.89 -36.99 -12.82
CA ALA A 21 -15.19 -38.28 -12.96
C ALA A 21 -14.06 -38.39 -11.91
N PRO A 22 -13.83 -39.56 -11.28
CA PRO A 22 -12.85 -39.75 -10.21
C PRO A 22 -11.59 -40.56 -10.62
N ALA A 23 -10.65 -40.64 -9.67
CA ALA A 23 -9.52 -41.56 -9.50
C ALA A 23 -8.33 -41.41 -10.48
N THR A 24 -7.06 -41.49 -10.07
CA THR A 24 -6.45 -42.61 -9.31
C THR A 24 -5.07 -42.20 -8.77
N SER A 25 -4.79 -42.61 -7.53
CA SER A 25 -3.46 -42.57 -6.89
C SER A 25 -2.46 -43.53 -7.55
N MET A 26 -1.20 -43.13 -7.61
CA MET A 26 -0.06 -44.04 -7.80
C MET A 26 0.91 -43.85 -6.63
N LEU A 27 1.20 -44.95 -5.96
CA LEU A 27 2.06 -45.11 -4.79
C LEU A 27 3.54 -45.18 -5.19
N SER A 28 4.41 -44.79 -4.24
CA SER A 28 5.79 -45.27 -4.04
C SER A 28 6.84 -44.85 -5.09
N GLY A 29 8.07 -44.47 -4.75
CA GLY A 29 8.81 -44.46 -3.50
C GLY A 29 10.29 -44.39 -3.88
N LEU A 30 11.08 -43.55 -3.21
CA LEU A 30 12.55 -43.60 -3.26
C LEU A 30 13.11 -42.81 -2.06
N THR A 31 13.31 -43.53 -0.97
CA THR A 31 14.19 -43.16 0.13
C THR A 31 15.63 -43.60 -0.18
N LEU A 32 16.61 -42.78 0.22
CA LEU A 32 17.97 -43.10 0.76
C LEU A 32 18.88 -41.85 0.61
N PRO A 33 19.98 -41.71 1.38
CA PRO A 33 20.11 -41.70 2.83
C PRO A 33 20.69 -40.36 3.35
N GLN A 34 20.66 -40.21 4.67
CA GLN A 34 21.28 -39.14 5.44
C GLN A 34 22.78 -39.00 5.17
N GLN A 35 23.25 -37.76 5.02
CA GLN A 35 24.64 -37.41 5.32
C GLN A 35 24.69 -36.31 6.39
N VAL A 36 25.39 -36.68 7.45
CA VAL A 36 25.77 -35.90 8.61
C VAL A 36 26.79 -34.85 8.20
N THR A 37 26.53 -33.59 8.54
CA THR A 37 27.56 -32.66 9.01
C THR A 37 26.93 -31.70 10.00
N ARG A 38 27.10 -32.00 11.30
CA ARG A 38 26.99 -31.00 12.36
C ARG A 38 28.24 -30.14 12.27
N THR A 39 28.13 -28.95 11.72
CA THR A 39 29.06 -27.86 12.00
C THR A 39 28.42 -26.98 13.07
N ALA A 40 28.83 -27.22 14.31
CA ALA A 40 28.65 -26.27 15.39
C ALA A 40 29.43 -24.99 15.02
N ALA A 41 28.71 -23.92 14.72
CA ALA A 41 29.27 -22.58 14.76
C ALA A 41 29.10 -22.07 16.20
N SER A 42 30.24 -21.92 16.84
CA SER A 42 30.48 -21.36 18.15
C SER A 42 29.74 -20.05 18.38
N VAL A 43 29.01 -20.00 19.50
CA VAL A 43 28.55 -18.76 20.13
C VAL A 43 29.74 -18.11 20.82
N ASP A 44 30.20 -16.97 20.30
CA ASP A 44 31.06 -16.05 21.04
C ASP A 44 30.18 -15.03 21.79
N PRO A 45 30.25 -14.93 23.12
CA PRO A 45 29.52 -13.93 23.88
C PRO A 45 30.45 -12.74 24.13
N ALA A 46 30.35 -11.67 23.34
CA ALA A 46 30.93 -10.38 23.73
C ALA A 46 30.25 -9.19 23.05
N THR A 47 29.87 -8.23 23.91
CA THR A 47 29.51 -6.83 23.66
C THR A 47 28.20 -6.54 22.92
N GLY A 48 27.20 -6.13 23.71
CA GLY A 48 25.97 -5.55 23.23
C GLY A 48 26.18 -4.26 22.43
N ARG A 49 25.60 -4.25 21.24
CA ARG A 49 24.99 -3.09 20.60
C ARG A 49 23.84 -3.65 19.76
N ALA A 50 22.61 -3.25 20.09
CA ALA A 50 21.45 -3.54 19.25
C ALA A 50 21.56 -2.72 17.96
N GLY A 51 22.34 -3.21 17.00
CA GLY A 51 22.28 -2.81 15.61
C GLY A 51 21.67 -3.99 14.86
N GLY A 52 20.43 -3.83 14.37
CA GLY A 52 19.81 -4.86 13.56
C GLY A 52 20.68 -5.19 12.35
N ASP A 53 20.74 -6.47 11.98
CA ASP A 53 21.53 -6.94 10.84
C ASP A 53 21.08 -6.18 9.57
N ILE A 54 21.95 -5.27 9.13
CA ILE A 54 21.77 -4.47 7.91
C ILE A 54 22.31 -5.27 6.73
N ASP A 55 21.46 -5.62 5.76
CA ASP A 55 21.87 -6.32 4.56
C ASP A 55 22.70 -5.41 3.61
N ARG A 56 23.22 -5.98 2.52
CA ARG A 56 24.06 -5.26 1.54
C ARG A 56 23.34 -4.11 0.82
N GLU A 57 22.02 -4.02 0.98
CA GLU A 57 21.17 -2.98 0.42
C GLU A 57 20.71 -1.99 1.50
N GLY A 58 21.27 -2.09 2.72
CA GLY A 58 20.96 -1.22 3.85
C GLY A 58 19.63 -1.53 4.53
N ARG A 59 19.05 -2.70 4.30
CA ARG A 59 17.79 -3.12 4.93
C ARG A 59 18.08 -3.71 6.30
N VAL A 60 17.42 -3.19 7.33
CA VAL A 60 17.34 -3.89 8.60
C VAL A 60 16.47 -5.13 8.36
N ALA A 61 16.93 -6.32 8.78
CA ALA A 61 16.17 -7.56 8.62
C ALA A 61 14.70 -7.38 9.09
N GLY A 62 13.74 -7.56 8.17
CA GLY A 62 12.30 -7.38 8.42
C GLY A 62 11.71 -6.01 8.08
N GLY A 63 12.53 -5.01 7.70
CA GLY A 63 12.08 -3.67 7.33
C GLY A 63 11.91 -3.47 5.81
N LEU A 64 10.94 -2.62 5.45
CA LEU A 64 10.76 -2.09 4.11
C LEU A 64 11.95 -1.19 3.72
N PRO A 65 12.54 -1.39 2.52
CA PRO A 65 13.59 -0.51 2.04
C PRO A 65 13.05 0.91 1.78
N PRO A 66 13.92 1.94 1.77
CA PRO A 66 13.56 3.24 1.25
C PRO A 66 12.94 3.14 -0.15
N GLY A 67 11.90 3.94 -0.36
CA GLY A 67 11.14 3.99 -1.62
C GLY A 67 11.63 5.07 -2.58
N VAL A 68 10.76 5.44 -3.54
CA VAL A 68 11.04 6.55 -4.48
C VAL A 68 10.80 7.93 -3.87
N ALA A 69 10.05 8.01 -2.77
CA ALA A 69 9.79 9.26 -2.06
C ALA A 69 11.04 9.79 -1.35
N SER A 70 11.24 11.11 -1.37
CA SER A 70 12.20 11.73 -0.46
C SER A 70 11.68 11.67 0.98
N GLU A 71 12.44 11.05 1.87
CA GLU A 71 12.09 10.96 3.31
C GLU A 71 12.52 12.21 4.10
N ASN A 72 13.15 13.18 3.42
CA ASN A 72 13.58 14.41 4.06
C ASN A 72 12.38 15.16 4.66
N LYS A 73 12.42 15.36 5.98
CA LYS A 73 11.36 16.00 6.77
C LYS A 73 10.00 15.30 6.71
N LEU A 74 9.93 14.03 6.30
CA LEU A 74 8.73 13.23 6.52
C LEU A 74 8.71 12.72 7.96
N GLN A 75 7.51 12.55 8.51
CA GLN A 75 7.32 11.91 9.80
C GLN A 75 7.18 10.39 9.64
N LYS A 76 7.36 9.64 10.73
CA LYS A 76 7.51 8.18 10.71
C LYS A 76 6.35 7.46 10.02
N ASP A 77 5.10 7.82 10.32
CA ASP A 77 3.94 7.11 9.75
C ASP A 77 3.81 7.40 8.24
N THR A 78 4.18 8.62 7.83
CA THR A 78 4.25 9.04 6.43
C THR A 78 5.39 8.33 5.68
N ILE A 79 6.53 8.12 6.32
CA ILE A 79 7.64 7.31 5.78
C ILE A 79 7.20 5.86 5.61
N LEU A 80 6.52 5.28 6.61
CA LEU A 80 5.98 3.92 6.52
C LEU A 80 5.04 3.78 5.32
N ALA A 81 4.09 4.71 5.16
CA ALA A 81 3.17 4.73 4.02
C ALA A 81 3.92 4.84 2.68
N ALA A 82 4.89 5.75 2.56
CA ALA A 82 5.67 5.97 1.34
C ALA A 82 6.49 4.73 0.92
N ARG A 83 7.16 4.10 1.88
CA ARG A 83 7.92 2.85 1.66
C ARG A 83 7.01 1.70 1.28
N ALA A 84 5.89 1.55 1.99
CA ALA A 84 4.92 0.48 1.73
C ALA A 84 4.31 0.60 0.32
N VAL A 85 3.93 1.82 -0.10
CA VAL A 85 3.45 2.09 -1.46
C VAL A 85 4.54 1.79 -2.49
N SER A 86 5.77 2.25 -2.28
CA SER A 86 6.87 2.01 -3.23
C SER A 86 7.18 0.52 -3.40
N ALA A 87 7.10 -0.27 -2.31
CA ALA A 87 7.32 -1.70 -2.34
C ALA A 87 6.17 -2.47 -3.01
N ALA A 88 4.92 -2.05 -2.77
CA ALA A 88 3.73 -2.72 -3.31
C ALA A 88 3.45 -2.38 -4.79
N PHE A 89 3.82 -1.17 -5.23
CA PHE A 89 3.51 -0.63 -6.56
C PHE A 89 4.78 -0.15 -7.27
N PRO A 90 5.64 -1.07 -7.75
CA PRO A 90 6.90 -0.71 -8.40
C PRO A 90 6.71 0.13 -9.68
N GLU A 91 5.51 0.17 -10.27
CA GLU A 91 5.15 1.04 -11.39
C GLU A 91 5.03 2.52 -11.01
N ILE A 92 4.86 2.85 -9.73
CA ILE A 92 4.93 4.22 -9.22
C ILE A 92 6.39 4.66 -9.19
N LYS A 93 6.70 5.70 -9.96
CA LYS A 93 8.08 6.20 -10.13
C LYS A 93 8.34 7.52 -9.44
N ASP A 94 7.29 8.17 -8.96
CA ASP A 94 7.38 9.49 -8.33
C ASP A 94 6.38 9.57 -7.17
N ILE A 95 6.88 10.01 -6.01
CA ILE A 95 6.08 10.27 -4.83
C ILE A 95 6.56 11.61 -4.25
N GLY A 96 5.70 12.61 -4.33
CA GLY A 96 5.89 13.90 -3.67
C GLY A 96 5.75 13.78 -2.16
N GLY A 97 6.36 14.70 -1.41
CA GLY A 97 6.34 14.69 0.05
C GLY A 97 6.40 16.09 0.64
N TYR A 98 7.30 16.31 1.60
CA TYR A 98 7.49 17.60 2.25
C TYR A 98 7.70 18.74 1.24
N ARG A 99 6.92 19.81 1.39
CA ARG A 99 7.06 21.09 0.70
C ARG A 99 6.29 22.17 1.45
N GLN A 100 6.57 23.44 1.16
CA GLN A 100 5.69 24.51 1.62
C GLN A 100 4.38 24.47 0.83
N ASP A 101 3.27 24.60 1.54
CA ASP A 101 1.92 24.54 1.01
C ASP A 101 0.99 25.39 1.89
N SER A 102 -0.21 25.66 1.39
CA SER A 102 -1.25 26.43 2.10
C SER A 102 -1.83 25.69 3.31
N LEU A 103 -1.85 24.36 3.27
CA LEU A 103 -2.32 23.48 4.33
C LEU A 103 -1.14 22.80 5.02
N HIS A 104 -1.30 22.45 6.29
CA HIS A 104 -0.16 22.06 7.13
C HIS A 104 0.46 20.69 6.80
N TRP A 105 -0.27 19.76 6.18
CA TRP A 105 0.18 18.36 6.10
C TRP A 105 1.51 18.16 5.34
N HIS A 106 1.69 18.79 4.18
CA HIS A 106 3.00 18.74 3.48
C HIS A 106 4.10 19.50 4.24
N PRO A 107 3.87 20.75 4.71
CA PRO A 107 4.82 21.48 5.55
C PRO A 107 5.28 20.73 6.81
N ASP A 108 4.39 19.96 7.43
CA ASP A 108 4.67 19.22 8.66
C ASP A 108 5.22 17.81 8.39
N GLY A 109 5.40 17.41 7.13
CA GLY A 109 5.90 16.07 6.79
C GLY A 109 4.89 14.94 6.98
N GLN A 110 3.60 15.27 7.04
CA GLN A 110 2.50 14.35 7.30
C GLN A 110 1.82 13.83 6.03
N ALA A 111 2.18 14.36 4.85
CA ALA A 111 1.57 13.94 3.59
C ALA A 111 2.56 13.55 2.50
N ILE A 112 2.10 12.62 1.65
CA ILE A 112 2.72 12.25 0.37
C ILE A 112 1.70 12.31 -0.77
N ASP A 113 2.19 12.59 -1.96
CA ASP A 113 1.41 12.55 -3.20
C ASP A 113 1.95 11.43 -4.10
N VAL A 114 1.17 10.36 -4.25
CA VAL A 114 1.55 9.20 -5.07
C VAL A 114 1.13 9.48 -6.51
N MET A 115 2.08 9.82 -7.37
CA MET A 115 1.82 10.24 -8.75
C MET A 115 1.39 9.05 -9.60
N ILE A 116 0.18 9.11 -10.17
CA ILE A 116 -0.36 8.01 -10.97
C ILE A 116 -0.01 8.22 -12.45
N PRO A 117 0.69 7.27 -13.11
CA PRO A 117 0.98 7.36 -14.53
C PRO A 117 -0.30 7.25 -15.36
N ASN A 118 -0.42 8.10 -16.39
CA ASN A 118 -1.58 8.16 -17.29
C ASN A 118 -2.93 8.17 -16.53
N PRO A 119 -3.14 9.10 -15.59
CA PRO A 119 -4.19 8.99 -14.58
C PRO A 119 -5.62 9.13 -15.14
N THR A 120 -5.75 9.62 -16.37
CA THR A 120 -7.02 9.71 -17.09
C THR A 120 -7.40 8.40 -17.80
N SER A 121 -6.44 7.49 -18.03
CA SER A 121 -6.68 6.19 -18.69
C SER A 121 -7.39 5.20 -17.76
N ALA A 122 -7.96 4.14 -18.32
CA ALA A 122 -8.61 3.11 -17.51
C ALA A 122 -7.61 2.41 -16.58
N GLU A 123 -6.40 2.16 -17.07
CA GLU A 123 -5.30 1.53 -16.34
C GLU A 123 -4.78 2.43 -15.22
N GLY A 124 -4.56 3.73 -15.49
CA GLY A 124 -4.14 4.69 -14.47
C GLY A 124 -5.19 4.82 -13.36
N LYS A 125 -6.48 4.90 -13.72
CA LYS A 125 -7.57 4.91 -12.73
C LYS A 125 -7.62 3.63 -11.90
N ALA A 126 -7.43 2.47 -12.55
CA ALA A 126 -7.38 1.19 -11.85
C ALA A 126 -6.21 1.12 -10.87
N LEU A 127 -5.02 1.60 -11.26
CA LEU A 127 -3.86 1.69 -10.39
C LEU A 127 -4.10 2.62 -9.20
N GLY A 128 -4.62 3.83 -9.42
CA GLY A 128 -4.97 4.74 -8.33
C GLY A 128 -6.00 4.14 -7.37
N ASN A 129 -6.98 3.39 -7.88
CA ASN A 129 -7.93 2.65 -7.03
C ASN A 129 -7.25 1.57 -6.20
N GLN A 130 -6.25 0.88 -6.74
CA GLN A 130 -5.48 -0.13 -6.01
C GLN A 130 -4.63 0.51 -4.91
N VAL A 131 -3.96 1.63 -5.19
CA VAL A 131 -3.21 2.41 -4.20
C VAL A 131 -4.13 2.86 -3.07
N LEU A 132 -5.28 3.48 -3.39
CA LEU A 132 -6.30 3.87 -2.41
C LEU A 132 -6.74 2.69 -1.53
N ALA A 133 -7.11 1.57 -2.14
CA ALA A 133 -7.57 0.39 -1.41
C ALA A 133 -6.46 -0.22 -0.53
N PHE A 134 -5.22 -0.20 -1.00
CA PHE A 134 -4.06 -0.62 -0.21
C PHE A 134 -3.84 0.29 1.00
N THR A 135 -3.90 1.61 0.81
CA THR A 135 -3.73 2.59 1.88
C THR A 135 -4.83 2.43 2.93
N LEU A 136 -6.10 2.30 2.52
CA LEU A 136 -7.21 2.14 3.44
C LEU A 136 -7.16 0.82 4.21
N ARG A 137 -6.71 -0.27 3.58
CA ARG A 137 -6.52 -1.57 4.24
C ARG A 137 -5.48 -1.51 5.36
N HIS A 138 -4.46 -0.66 5.23
CA HIS A 138 -3.42 -0.45 6.24
C HIS A 138 -3.64 0.83 7.05
N ALA A 139 -4.84 1.43 7.02
CA ALA A 139 -5.07 2.76 7.55
C ALA A 139 -4.73 2.93 9.04
N SER A 140 -4.88 1.87 9.82
CA SER A 140 -4.51 1.88 11.24
C SER A 140 -3.00 1.86 11.46
N GLN A 141 -2.24 1.14 10.62
CA GLN A 141 -0.78 1.07 10.72
C GLN A 141 -0.12 2.36 10.23
N PHE A 142 -0.71 3.03 9.24
CA PHE A 142 -0.23 4.32 8.73
C PHE A 142 -0.76 5.53 9.52
N ASP A 143 -1.58 5.29 10.57
CA ASP A 143 -2.38 6.28 11.27
C ASP A 143 -2.97 7.37 10.35
N ILE A 144 -3.75 6.91 9.36
CA ILE A 144 -4.32 7.77 8.32
C ILE A 144 -5.22 8.84 8.94
N ASN A 145 -4.97 10.08 8.51
CA ASN A 145 -5.88 11.20 8.69
C ASN A 145 -6.94 11.16 7.58
N HIS A 146 -6.51 11.21 6.32
CA HIS A 146 -7.37 11.06 5.16
C HIS A 146 -6.57 10.66 3.90
N VAL A 147 -7.29 10.15 2.89
CA VAL A 147 -6.75 9.88 1.55
C VAL A 147 -7.65 10.58 0.53
N ILE A 148 -7.09 11.21 -0.50
CA ILE A 148 -7.86 11.84 -1.57
C ILE A 148 -7.51 11.20 -2.91
N TRP A 149 -8.53 10.79 -3.65
CA TRP A 149 -8.38 10.30 -5.01
C TRP A 149 -9.62 10.58 -5.85
N GLN A 150 -9.42 11.12 -7.05
CA GLN A 150 -10.47 11.52 -7.98
C GLN A 150 -11.57 12.36 -7.32
N GLN A 151 -11.16 13.47 -6.72
CA GLN A 151 -12.06 14.46 -6.11
C GLN A 151 -12.98 13.89 -5.02
N ARG A 152 -12.49 12.86 -4.31
CA ARG A 152 -13.18 12.25 -3.17
C ARG A 152 -12.20 12.06 -2.03
N MET A 153 -12.62 12.41 -0.82
CA MET A 153 -11.87 12.21 0.42
C MET A 153 -12.37 10.96 1.13
N TYR A 154 -11.45 10.13 1.61
CA TYR A 154 -11.68 8.86 2.27
C TYR A 154 -11.04 8.87 3.66
N TYR A 155 -11.69 8.25 4.64
CA TYR A 155 -11.23 8.21 6.01
C TYR A 155 -10.99 6.77 6.50
N LYS A 156 -10.24 6.64 7.60
CA LYS A 156 -9.86 5.34 8.16
C LYS A 156 -11.03 4.50 8.67
N ASP A 157 -12.17 5.11 8.97
CA ASP A 157 -13.40 4.44 9.38
C ASP A 157 -14.25 3.93 8.20
N GLY A 158 -13.75 4.10 6.97
CA GLY A 158 -14.42 3.69 5.74
C GLY A 158 -15.45 4.70 5.22
N THR A 159 -15.69 5.80 5.95
CA THR A 159 -16.51 6.90 5.45
C THR A 159 -15.76 7.70 4.39
N SER A 160 -16.52 8.50 3.64
CA SER A 160 -15.97 9.30 2.55
C SER A 160 -16.93 10.38 2.11
N GLU A 161 -16.40 11.45 1.55
CA GLU A 161 -17.16 12.59 1.07
C GLU A 161 -16.65 13.10 -0.28
N ALA A 162 -17.55 13.71 -1.05
CA ALA A 162 -17.20 14.36 -2.30
C ALA A 162 -16.47 15.67 -2.01
N MET A 163 -15.43 15.96 -2.80
CA MET A 163 -14.72 17.22 -2.73
C MET A 163 -15.30 18.20 -3.75
N GLY A 164 -15.34 19.48 -3.40
CA GLY A 164 -15.65 20.55 -4.36
C GLY A 164 -14.58 20.67 -5.43
N ASP A 165 -14.97 21.14 -6.62
CA ASP A 165 -14.05 21.47 -7.69
C ASP A 165 -13.18 22.69 -7.31
N ARG A 166 -11.87 22.58 -7.50
CA ARG A 166 -10.85 23.57 -7.18
C ARG A 166 -10.18 24.17 -8.43
N GLY A 167 -10.64 23.78 -9.62
CA GLY A 167 -10.33 24.45 -10.88
C GLY A 167 -9.28 23.76 -11.76
N ASP A 168 -8.54 22.77 -11.25
CA ASP A 168 -7.61 21.98 -12.07
C ASP A 168 -7.45 20.52 -11.58
N PRO A 169 -6.97 19.60 -12.43
CA PRO A 169 -6.84 18.19 -12.10
C PRO A 169 -5.96 17.91 -10.88
N THR A 170 -4.88 18.64 -10.69
CA THR A 170 -3.95 18.43 -9.57
C THR A 170 -4.61 18.85 -8.26
N GLN A 171 -5.21 20.04 -8.19
CA GLN A 171 -5.95 20.48 -7.00
C GLN A 171 -7.17 19.59 -6.70
N ASN A 172 -7.76 18.99 -7.73
CA ASN A 172 -8.85 18.02 -7.61
C ASN A 172 -8.39 16.58 -7.35
N HIS A 173 -7.08 16.34 -7.22
CA HIS A 173 -6.50 15.02 -6.95
C HIS A 173 -6.90 13.97 -8.01
N MET A 174 -6.94 14.41 -9.26
CA MET A 174 -7.28 13.58 -10.42
C MET A 174 -6.06 12.88 -11.01
N ASP A 175 -4.85 13.31 -10.66
CA ASP A 175 -3.57 12.84 -11.19
C ASP A 175 -2.66 12.14 -10.15
N HIS A 176 -2.99 12.24 -8.86
CA HIS A 176 -2.27 11.58 -7.78
C HIS A 176 -3.20 11.14 -6.66
N VAL A 177 -2.78 10.10 -5.92
CA VAL A 177 -3.41 9.73 -4.64
C VAL A 177 -2.69 10.48 -3.52
N HIS A 178 -3.37 11.42 -2.88
CA HIS A 178 -2.85 12.13 -1.71
C HIS A 178 -3.11 11.32 -0.45
N ILE A 179 -2.07 11.09 0.36
CA ILE A 179 -2.15 10.34 1.61
C ILE A 179 -1.65 11.24 2.73
N ALA A 180 -2.54 11.61 3.65
CA ALA A 180 -2.21 12.34 4.87
C ALA A 180 -2.32 11.41 6.09
N THR A 181 -1.31 11.44 6.95
CA THR A 181 -1.26 10.73 8.23
C THR A 181 -1.37 11.74 9.39
N ASN A 182 -1.41 11.25 10.64
CA ASN A 182 -1.20 12.11 11.81
C ASN A 182 0.30 12.25 12.19
N GLY A 183 1.20 11.72 11.36
CA GLY A 183 2.65 11.93 11.39
C GLY A 183 3.45 10.98 12.28
N GLY A 184 3.02 10.74 13.52
CA GLY A 184 3.75 9.86 14.45
C GLY A 184 5.09 10.43 14.96
N GLY A 185 5.42 11.68 14.61
CA GLY A 185 6.65 12.38 14.96
C GLY A 185 7.81 12.15 13.99
N TYR A 186 8.80 13.03 14.05
CA TYR A 186 10.00 12.91 13.21
C TYR A 186 10.90 11.74 13.63
N PRO A 187 11.54 11.06 12.66
CA PRO A 187 12.53 10.03 12.96
C PRO A 187 13.68 10.56 13.83
N GLN A 188 14.11 9.74 14.79
CA GLN A 188 15.26 9.96 15.66
C GLN A 188 16.44 9.05 15.29
N GLY A 189 16.25 8.15 14.32
CA GLY A 189 17.24 7.18 13.88
C GLY A 189 17.06 5.82 14.54
N GLY A 190 17.29 4.76 13.76
CA GLY A 190 17.13 3.37 14.21
C GLY A 190 15.71 2.81 14.05
N GLU A 191 14.79 3.57 13.46
CA GLU A 191 13.46 3.07 13.11
C GLU A 191 13.53 1.93 12.10
N VAL A 192 12.71 0.90 12.32
CA VAL A 192 12.43 -0.14 11.35
C VAL A 192 11.00 0.07 10.88
N TYR A 193 10.83 0.27 9.57
CA TYR A 193 9.52 0.46 8.95
C TYR A 193 9.02 -0.87 8.42
N SER A 194 8.04 -1.48 9.07
CA SER A 194 7.47 -2.77 8.67
C SER A 194 5.93 -2.70 8.69
N LEU A 195 5.29 -3.53 7.87
CA LEU A 195 3.87 -3.78 7.99
C LEU A 195 3.67 -5.00 8.88
N GLU A 196 2.76 -4.89 9.83
CA GLU A 196 2.31 -6.03 10.63
C GLU A 196 1.43 -6.95 9.77
N PRO A 197 1.52 -8.29 9.94
CA PRO A 197 0.74 -9.28 9.20
C PRO A 197 -0.79 -9.12 9.31
#